data_AF-A0A6B3HLY8-F1
#
_entry.id   AF-A0A6B3HLY8-F1
#
_cell.length_a   1.000
_cell.length_b   1.000
_cell.length_c   1.000
_cell.angle_alpha   90.00
_cell.angle_beta   90.00
_cell.angle_gamma   90.00
#
_symmetry.space_group_name_H-M   'P 1'
#
loop_
_entity.id
_entity.type
_entity.pdbx_description
1 polymer ?
#
loop_
_entity_poly.entity_id
_entity_poly.type
_entity_poly.pdbx_seq_one_letter_code
_entity_poly.pdbx_strand_id
1 'polypeptide(L)' 'LMPDGSPSFADPRYVLKRILAKTSDLGFTFYTHPEIEFFLLKNKPVDGTRPTPADSSGYFDHTPQNV' A
#
# COMPACT_ATOMS: atom_id res chain seq x y z
N LEU A 1 4.26 -2.54 -21.17
CA LEU A 1 4.91 -3.50 -22.08
C LEU A 1 5.77 -2.71 -23.05
N MET A 2 6.87 -3.26 -23.51
CA MET A 2 7.62 -2.72 -24.64
C MET A 2 6.83 -2.98 -25.94
N PRO A 3 7.16 -2.30 -27.06
CA PRO A 3 6.45 -2.48 -28.33
C PRO A 3 6.43 -3.92 -28.86
N ASP A 4 7.40 -4.74 -28.45
CA ASP A 4 7.51 -6.17 -28.78
C ASP A 4 6.69 -7.09 -27.85
N GLY A 5 5.93 -6.51 -26.91
CA GLY A 5 5.16 -7.26 -25.92
C GLY A 5 5.98 -7.75 -24.71
N SER A 6 7.29 -7.48 -24.66
CA SER A 6 8.10 -7.81 -23.49
C SER A 6 7.74 -6.93 -22.28
N PRO A 7 7.96 -7.42 -21.04
CA PRO A 7 7.77 -6.59 -19.86
C PRO A 7 8.67 -5.35 -19.88
N SER A 8 8.15 -4.22 -19.41
CA SER A 8 8.98 -3.02 -19.28
C SER A 8 10.05 -3.25 -18.21
N PHE A 9 11.30 -2.88 -18.49
CA PHE A 9 12.38 -2.94 -17.50
C PHE A 9 12.15 -2.02 -16.29
N ALA A 10 11.37 -0.96 -16.46
CA ALA A 10 10.99 -0.02 -15.40
C ALA A 10 9.67 -0.39 -14.70
N ASP A 11 8.97 -1.45 -15.14
CA ASP A 11 7.78 -1.92 -14.44
C ASP A 11 8.17 -2.45 -13.04
N PRO A 12 7.70 -1.81 -11.94
CA PRO A 12 8.09 -2.20 -10.59
C PRO A 12 7.70 -3.65 -10.27
N ARG A 13 6.60 -4.16 -10.85
CA ARG A 13 6.20 -5.56 -10.68
C ARG A 13 7.15 -6.51 -11.39
N TYR A 14 7.65 -6.15 -12.56
CA TYR A 14 8.64 -6.95 -13.28
C TYR A 14 10.01 -6.92 -12.58
N VAL A 15 10.40 -5.77 -12.03
CA VAL A 15 11.60 -5.66 -11.19
C VAL A 15 11.49 -6.60 -9.98
N LEU A 16 10.39 -6.57 -9.23
CA LEU A 16 10.18 -7.44 -8.09
C LEU A 16 10.27 -8.93 -8.48
N LYS A 17 9.62 -9.34 -9.56
CA LYS A 17 9.68 -10.73 -10.05
C LYS A 17 11.11 -11.20 -10.33
N ARG A 18 11.94 -10.37 -10.97
CA ARG A 18 13.34 -10.72 -11.27
C ARG A 18 14.17 -10.92 -10.01
N ILE A 19 13.95 -10.10 -8.98
CA ILE A 19 14.66 -10.26 -7.70
C ILE A 19 14.19 -11.52 -6.98
N LEU A 20 12.88 -11.76 -6.90
CA LEU A 20 12.34 -12.98 -6.28
C LEU A 20 12.84 -14.26 -6.97
N ALA A 21 12.96 -14.26 -8.29
CA ALA A 21 13.53 -15.39 -9.03
C ALA A 21 14.99 -15.66 -8.61
N LYS A 22 15.85 -14.62 -8.63
CA LYS A 22 17.25 -14.76 -8.18
C LYS A 22 17.37 -15.25 -6.74
N THR A 23 16.51 -14.73 -5.86
CA THR A 23 16.48 -15.14 -4.45
C THR A 23 16.04 -16.59 -4.28
N SER A 24 15.08 -17.04 -5.09
CA SER A 24 14.65 -18.44 -5.13
C SER A 24 15.75 -19.37 -5.65
N ASP A 25 16.52 -18.95 -6.66
CA ASP A 25 17.66 -19.73 -7.19
C ASP A 25 18.76 -19.94 -6.14
N LEU A 26 18.84 -19.05 -5.15
CA LEU A 26 19.72 -19.16 -3.99
C LEU A 26 19.14 -20.03 -2.85
N GLY A 27 17.93 -20.56 -3.00
CA GLY A 27 17.28 -21.43 -2.02
C GLY A 27 16.48 -20.72 -0.93
N PHE A 28 16.24 -19.41 -1.07
CA PHE A 28 15.44 -18.64 -0.11
C PHE A 28 13.96 -18.55 -0.50
N THR A 29 13.10 -18.44 0.50
CA THR A 29 11.67 -18.13 0.34
C THR A 29 11.37 -16.76 0.93
N PHE A 30 10.73 -15.89 0.15
CA PHE A 30 10.33 -14.54 0.59
C PHE A 30 8.89 -14.53 1.11
N TYR A 31 8.70 -13.97 2.30
CA TYR A 31 7.38 -13.73 2.91
C TYR A 31 7.23 -12.24 3.23
N THR A 32 6.03 -11.71 3.07
CA THR A 32 5.70 -10.31 3.42
C THR A 32 4.33 -10.23 4.08
N HIS A 33 4.19 -9.33 5.05
CA HIS A 33 2.94 -9.02 5.74
C HIS A 33 2.81 -7.50 5.88
N PRO A 34 2.28 -6.81 4.85
CA PRO A 34 2.14 -5.36 4.92
C PRO A 34 0.97 -4.97 5.83
N GLU A 35 1.18 -3.96 6.67
CA GLU A 35 0.14 -3.31 7.47
C GLU A 35 -0.10 -1.92 6.88
N ILE A 36 -1.16 -1.79 6.09
CA ILE A 36 -1.48 -0.55 5.37
C ILE A 36 -2.35 0.31 6.28
N GLU A 37 -1.75 1.31 6.91
CA GLU A 37 -2.46 2.33 7.66
C GLU A 37 -2.93 3.47 6.75
N PHE A 38 -4.10 4.03 7.07
CA PHE A 38 -4.66 5.18 6.37
C PHE A 38 -5.55 5.99 7.31
N PHE A 39 -5.80 7.26 6.96
CA PHE A 39 -6.75 8.13 7.65
C PHE A 39 -8.08 8.17 6.92
N LEU A 40 -9.18 8.16 7.67
CA LEU A 40 -10.50 8.52 7.17
C LEU A 40 -10.79 9.99 7.50
N LEU A 41 -11.21 10.74 6.49
CA LEU A 41 -11.55 12.16 6.59
C LEU A 41 -13.04 12.36 6.32
N LYS A 42 -13.67 13.33 6.98
CA LYS A 42 -15.11 13.62 6.76
C LYS A 42 -15.42 14.06 5.33
N ASN A 43 -14.54 14.90 4.76
CA ASN A 43 -14.68 15.45 3.42
C ASN A 43 -13.35 15.38 2.68
N LYS A 44 -13.43 15.39 1.35
CA LYS A 44 -12.24 15.53 0.49
C LYS A 44 -11.56 16.88 0.76
N PRO A 45 -10.22 16.94 0.92
CA PRO A 45 -9.50 18.21 0.99
C PRO A 45 -9.68 19.00 -0.32
N VAL A 46 -10.00 20.30 -0.22
CA VAL A 46 -10.32 21.14 -1.38
C VAL A 46 -9.30 22.26 -1.64
N ASP A 47 -8.68 22.81 -0.59
CA ASP A 47 -7.92 24.07 -0.68
C ASP A 47 -6.66 24.09 0.21
N GLY A 48 -6.20 22.93 0.68
CA GLY A 48 -5.04 22.83 1.56
C GLY A 48 -5.31 23.21 3.03
N THR A 49 -6.57 23.49 3.39
CA THR A 49 -6.96 23.59 4.81
C THR A 49 -6.75 22.26 5.54
N ARG A 50 -6.57 22.36 6.86
CA ARG A 50 -6.36 21.18 7.71
C ARG A 50 -7.58 20.25 7.59
N PRO A 51 -7.40 18.97 7.21
CA PRO A 51 -8.50 18.04 7.06
C PRO A 51 -9.09 17.64 8.41
N THR A 52 -10.40 17.39 8.44
CA THR A 52 -11.12 16.94 9.63
C THR A 52 -11.20 15.41 9.66
N PRO A 53 -10.64 14.74 10.69
CA PRO A 53 -10.75 13.29 10.86
C PRO A 53 -12.21 12.82 10.97
N ALA A 54 -12.47 11.58 10.55
CA ALA A 54 -13.79 10.95 10.67
C ALA A 54 -14.22 10.79 12.15
N ASP A 55 -13.28 10.50 13.04
CA ASP A 55 -13.47 10.32 14.47
C ASP A 55 -12.30 10.95 15.28
N SER A 56 -12.35 10.80 16.60
CA SER A 56 -11.29 11.22 17.52
C SER A 56 -10.75 10.05 18.35
N SER A 57 -10.88 8.82 17.83
CA SER A 57 -10.52 7.60 18.54
C SER A 57 -9.02 7.36 18.48
N GLY A 58 -8.48 6.81 19.57
CA GLY A 58 -7.08 6.47 19.72
C GLY A 58 -6.75 5.01 19.43
N TYR A 59 -5.51 4.64 19.73
CA TYR A 59 -5.00 3.29 19.58
C TYR A 59 -5.82 2.29 20.42
N PHE A 60 -6.39 1.27 19.77
CA PHE A 60 -7.20 0.22 20.39
C PHE A 60 -8.53 0.69 21.03
N ASP A 61 -8.98 1.91 20.74
CA ASP A 61 -10.28 2.38 21.22
C ASP A 61 -11.44 1.64 20.54
N HIS A 62 -12.31 1.04 21.34
CA HIS A 62 -13.55 0.45 20.86
C HIS A 62 -14.69 1.46 20.96
N THR A 63 -14.79 2.38 19.99
CA THR A 63 -15.90 3.34 19.94
C THR A 63 -17.16 2.71 19.32
N PRO A 64 -18.30 2.62 20.05
CA PRO A 64 -19.57 2.30 19.42
C PRO A 64 -19.96 3.44 18.47
N GLN A 65 -20.27 3.13 17.21
CA GLN A 65 -20.90 4.12 16.33
C GLN A 65 -22.29 4.41 16.90
N ASN A 66 -22.48 5.57 17.52
CA ASN A 66 -23.83 6.08 17.81
C ASN A 66 -24.48 6.34 16.45
N VAL A 67 -25.35 5.41 16.05
CA VAL A 67 -26.38 5.63 15.03
C VAL A 67 -27.36 6.69 15.49
#